data_AF-A0A1D2R026-F1
#
_entry.id   AF-A0A1D2R026-F1
#
_cell.length_a   1.000
_cell.length_b   1.000
_cell.length_c   1.000
_cell.angle_alpha   90.00
_cell.angle_beta   90.00
_cell.angle_gamma   90.00
#
_symmetry.space_group_name_H-M   'P 1'
#
loop_
_entity.id
_entity.type
_entity.pdbx_description
1 polymer ?
#
loop_
_entity_poly.entity_id
_entity_poly.type
_entity_poly.pdbx_seq_one_letter_code
_entity_poly.pdbx_strand_id
1 'polypeptide(L)' 'MLKTVVKVAREDEYSGFLPQANDLSPDPDDVDFFALALKLNCSLWSEDKRWKQQSHVETLNTKELLERLGLISAQH' A
#
# COMPACT_ATOMS: atom_id res chain seq x y z
N MET A 1 14.52 -2.69 19.65
CA MET A 1 14.96 -3.09 18.29
C MET A 1 13.72 -3.52 17.51
N LEU A 2 13.33 -2.77 16.48
CA LEU A 2 12.35 -3.27 15.51
C LEU A 2 13.03 -4.37 14.69
N LYS A 3 12.67 -5.64 14.93
CA LYS A 3 13.03 -6.72 14.00
C LYS A 3 12.08 -6.60 12.81
N THR A 4 12.51 -5.95 11.75
CA THR A 4 11.69 -5.80 10.54
C THR A 4 11.51 -7.16 9.88
N VAL A 5 10.29 -7.69 9.90
CA VAL A 5 9.91 -8.86 9.11
C VAL A 5 9.35 -8.34 7.79
N VAL A 6 10.24 -8.13 6.81
CA VAL A 6 9.80 -7.88 5.42
C VAL A 6 9.56 -9.24 4.78
N LYS A 7 8.33 -9.50 4.34
CA LYS A 7 8.02 -10.64 3.49
C LYS A 7 7.93 -10.15 2.05
N VAL A 8 8.75 -10.72 1.17
CA VAL A 8 8.62 -10.52 -0.27
C VAL A 8 7.50 -11.44 -0.76
N ALA A 9 6.50 -10.86 -1.40
CA ALA A 9 5.41 -11.62 -2.02
C ALA A 9 5.83 -12.07 -3.42
N ARG A 10 5.40 -13.28 -3.81
CA ARG A 10 5.50 -13.75 -5.18
C ARG A 10 4.25 -13.37 -5.97
N GLU A 11 4.41 -13.15 -7.28
CA GLU A 11 3.31 -12.76 -8.17
C GLU A 11 2.13 -13.73 -8.12
N ASP A 12 2.39 -15.03 -8.04
CA ASP A 12 1.36 -16.07 -7.94
C ASP A 12 0.48 -15.96 -6.68
N GLU A 13 0.92 -15.25 -5.64
CA GLU A 13 0.13 -15.01 -4.42
C GLU A 13 -0.99 -13.97 -4.64
N TYR A 14 -0.84 -13.05 -5.59
CA TYR A 14 -1.74 -11.90 -5.78
C TYR A 14 -2.21 -11.70 -7.23
N SER A 15 -1.70 -12.45 -8.21
CA SER A 15 -1.97 -12.27 -9.65
C SER A 15 -3.46 -12.26 -10.02
N GLY A 16 -4.30 -12.97 -9.25
CA GLY A 16 -5.76 -12.95 -9.42
C GLY A 16 -6.42 -11.58 -9.21
N PHE A 17 -5.72 -10.63 -8.59
CA PHE A 17 -6.19 -9.26 -8.35
C PHE A 17 -5.61 -8.25 -9.35
N LEU A 18 -4.69 -8.64 -10.24
CA LEU A 18 -4.10 -7.75 -11.25
C LEU A 18 -5.13 -7.05 -12.13
N PRO A 19 -6.22 -7.72 -12.62
CA PRO A 19 -7.22 -7.03 -13.43
C PRO A 19 -7.90 -5.87 -12.68
N GLN A 20 -8.28 -6.10 -11.41
CA GLN A 20 -8.89 -5.07 -10.58
C GLN A 20 -7.88 -3.97 -10.22
N ALA A 21 -6.63 -4.34 -9.94
CA ALA A 21 -5.58 -3.40 -9.60
C ALA A 21 -5.22 -2.47 -10.78
N ASN A 22 -5.27 -2.99 -12.01
CA ASN A 22 -5.00 -2.20 -13.21
C ASN A 22 -6.01 -1.06 -13.41
N ASP A 23 -7.25 -1.22 -12.97
CA ASP A 23 -8.27 -0.16 -13.02
C ASP A 23 -8.10 0.89 -11.91
N LEU A 24 -7.40 0.54 -10.82
CA LEU A 24 -7.20 1.40 -9.65
C LEU A 24 -5.86 2.12 -9.66
N SER A 25 -4.84 1.50 -10.26
CA SER A 25 -3.48 2.02 -10.24
C SER A 25 -3.37 3.25 -11.14
N PRO A 26 -2.81 4.37 -10.64
CA PRO A 26 -2.58 5.55 -11.47
C PRO A 26 -1.45 5.34 -12.50
N ASP A 27 -0.61 4.32 -12.29
CA ASP A 27 0.53 3.97 -13.12
C ASP A 27 0.56 2.44 -13.37
N PRO A 28 0.70 1.96 -14.62
CA PRO A 28 0.81 0.53 -14.91
C PRO A 28 1.95 -0.18 -14.17
N ASP A 29 3.05 0.53 -13.87
CA ASP A 29 4.20 -0.06 -13.18
C ASP A 29 3.96 -0.26 -11.66
N ASP A 30 2.88 0.34 -11.12
CA ASP A 30 2.52 0.26 -9.71
C ASP A 30 1.45 -0.81 -9.41
N VAL A 31 0.92 -1.47 -10.45
CA VAL A 31 -0.24 -2.38 -10.38
C VAL A 31 -0.02 -3.52 -9.39
N ASP A 32 1.20 -4.06 -9.30
CA ASP A 32 1.53 -5.15 -8.37
C ASP A 32 1.27 -4.78 -6.90
N PHE A 33 1.56 -3.53 -6.51
CA PHE A 33 1.33 -3.08 -5.14
C PHE A 33 -0.15 -3.01 -4.80
N PHE A 34 -0.96 -2.47 -5.72
CA PHE A 34 -2.42 -2.44 -5.56
C PHE A 34 -3.01 -3.84 -5.52
N ALA A 35 -2.57 -4.75 -6.39
CA ALA A 35 -3.03 -6.13 -6.40
C ALA A 35 -2.72 -6.85 -5.09
N LEU A 36 -1.50 -6.67 -4.57
CA LEU A 36 -1.09 -7.23 -3.28
C LEU A 36 -1.89 -6.63 -2.11
N ALA A 37 -2.14 -5.32 -2.12
CA ALA A 37 -2.93 -4.66 -1.09
C ALA A 37 -4.40 -5.12 -1.09
N LEU A 38 -5.01 -5.30 -2.26
CA LEU A 38 -6.34 -5.88 -2.40
C LEU A 38 -6.37 -7.32 -1.88
N LYS A 39 -5.36 -8.13 -2.25
CA LYS A 39 -5.23 -9.52 -1.80
C LYS A 39 -5.13 -9.65 -0.29
N LEU A 40 -4.33 -8.78 0.35
CA LEU A 40 -4.06 -8.80 1.78
C LEU A 40 -5.06 -7.96 2.59
N ASN A 41 -5.93 -7.21 1.92
CA ASN A 41 -6.83 -6.21 2.51
C ASN A 41 -6.07 -5.26 3.45
N CYS A 42 -4.95 -4.70 2.98
CA CYS A 42 -4.08 -3.82 3.76
C CYS A 42 -3.88 -2.46 3.08
N SER A 43 -3.45 -1.49 3.87
CA SER A 43 -3.11 -0.15 3.39
C SER A 43 -1.81 -0.18 2.57
N LEU A 44 -1.72 0.67 1.56
CA LEU A 44 -0.49 0.98 0.84
C LEU A 44 0.35 1.98 1.63
N TRP A 45 1.66 1.95 1.41
CA TRP A 45 2.58 2.96 1.90
C TRP A 45 3.35 3.54 0.71
N SER A 46 3.14 4.82 0.44
CA SER A 46 3.84 5.55 -0.62
C SER A 46 3.85 7.05 -0.34
N GLU A 47 4.93 7.72 -0.75
CA GLU A 47 5.00 9.20 -0.78
C GLU A 47 4.38 9.79 -2.04
N ASP A 48 4.02 8.97 -3.02
CA ASP A 48 3.36 9.45 -4.23
C ASP A 48 1.92 9.86 -3.93
N LYS A 49 1.65 11.16 -4.04
CA LYS A 49 0.33 11.73 -3.79
C LYS A 49 -0.73 11.23 -4.78
N ARG A 50 -0.34 10.75 -5.97
CA ARG A 50 -1.25 10.19 -6.98
C ARG A 50 -1.97 8.95 -6.46
N TRP A 51 -1.32 8.16 -5.61
CA TRP A 51 -1.89 6.93 -5.06
C TRP A 51 -3.05 7.17 -4.09
N LYS A 52 -3.14 8.37 -3.51
CA LYS A 52 -4.29 8.78 -2.67
C LYS A 52 -5.51 9.24 -3.47
N GLN A 53 -5.42 9.34 -4.79
CA GLN A 53 -6.54 9.81 -5.62
C GLN A 53 -7.61 8.74 -5.82
N GLN A 54 -7.24 7.47 -5.70
CA GLN A 54 -8.18 6.36 -5.68
C GLN A 54 -8.73 6.15 -4.26
N SER A 55 -10.00 5.75 -4.15
CA SER A 55 -10.72 5.59 -2.88
C SER A 55 -10.85 4.14 -2.40
N HIS A 56 -10.25 3.18 -3.11
CA HIS A 56 -10.45 1.75 -2.89
C HIS A 56 -9.46 1.16 -1.89
N VAL A 57 -8.23 1.69 -1.85
CA VAL A 57 -7.15 1.22 -0.98
C VAL A 57 -6.62 2.39 -0.17
N GLU A 58 -6.66 2.28 1.16
CA GLU A 58 -6.06 3.31 2.03
C GLU A 58 -4.57 3.43 1.72
N THR A 59 -4.10 4.63 1.41
CA THR A 59 -2.68 4.89 1.15
C THR A 59 -2.14 5.85 2.20
N LEU A 60 -1.13 5.42 2.93
CA LEU A 60 -0.44 6.20 3.95
C LEU A 60 0.87 6.76 3.39
N ASN A 61 1.18 8.00 3.72
CA ASN A 61 2.55 8.50 3.65
C ASN A 61 3.33 8.10 4.91
N THR A 62 4.62 8.38 4.94
CA THR A 62 5.53 8.04 6.04
C THR A 62 5.09 8.69 7.34
N LYS A 63 4.63 9.94 7.31
CA LYS A 63 4.14 10.62 8.52
C LYS A 63 2.93 9.86 9.09
N GLU A 64 1.92 9.59 8.28
CA GLU A 64 0.72 8.87 8.67
C GLU A 64 1.01 7.43 9.11
N LEU A 65 1.94 6.75 8.44
CA LEU A 65 2.40 5.42 8.83
C LEU A 65 3.06 5.45 10.22
N LEU A 66 3.96 6.40 10.47
CA LEU A 66 4.63 6.53 11.75
C LEU A 66 3.65 6.92 12.88
N GLU A 67 2.67 7.77 12.59
CA GLU A 67 1.57 8.10 13.52
C GLU A 67 0.73 6.85 13.82
N ARG A 68 0.37 6.06 12.80
CA ARG A 68 -0.40 4.82 12.95
C ARG A 68 0.35 3.74 13.73
N LEU A 69 1.67 3.70 13.60
CA LEU A 69 2.54 2.80 14.36
C LEU A 69 2.86 3.32 15.79
N GLY A 70 2.39 4.53 16.14
CA GLY A 70 2.66 5.15 17.45
C GLY A 70 4.13 5.55 17.66
N LEU A 71 4.90 5.69 16.58
CA LEU A 71 6.32 6.08 16.62
C LEU A 71 6.50 7.59 16.73
N ILE A 72 5.50 8.36 16.31
CA ILE A 72 5.42 9.81 16.49
C ILE A 72 4.01 10.19 16.94
N SER A 73 3.87 11.33 17.61
CA SER A 73 2.55 11.86 18.01
C SER A 73 1.86 12.53 16.83
N ALA A 74 0.56 12.29 16.68
CA ALA A 74 -0.27 13.03 15.74
C ALA A 74 -0.29 14.52 16.13
N GLN A 75 0.32 15.38 15.30
CA GLN A 75 0.25 16.82 15.50
C GLN A 75 -1.07 17.31 14.89
N HIS A 76 -2.02 17.68 15.77
CA HIS A 76 -3.25 18.41 15.42
C HIS A 76 -2.94 19.86 15.05
#